data_AF-A0A836RLN5-F1
#
_entry.id   AF-A0A836RLN5-F1
#
_cell.length_a   1.000
_cell.length_b   1.000
_cell.length_c   1.000
_cell.angle_alpha   90.00
_cell.angle_beta   90.00
_cell.angle_gamma   90.00
#
_symmetry.space_group_name_H-M   'P 1'
#
loop_
_entity.id
_entity.type
_entity.pdbx_description
1 polymer ?
#
loop_
_entity_poly.entity_id
_entity_poly.type
_entity_poly.pdbx_seq_one_letter_code
_entity_poly.pdbx_strand_id
1 'polypeptide(L)'
;QMFFIPEEARKLFKNREEELAQIFKDWQEKYFKWQKKYPEQAKQLEKMLSKVAPENLTQKLIEAIPEKDLATRASSGKILQKAAELMPGLIGGSADLAPSTKTWIENSGAVEAGNFLGRNFHFGIREHGMGGILNGVAEYGGWIPFGSTFLVFSDYMRPAIRIAALSELQTIYVFTHDSIFVGEDGPTHQPVEHLAALRAIPNLTIFRPADSLEVALGWAHVLKHRTGPTALILTRQTVPNLQRPDDFQANDVLRGAYIIAYEKGKKIDGIIVASGSEVHIAIEAQKLLQEKGKSIRVISMPSMELFSLQFEAYREKIFPANVPAFAVEAGVSFGWHGVAP
;
A
#
# COMPACT_ATOMS: atom_id res chain seq x y z
N GLN A 1 5.77 31.50 -40.16
CA GLN A 1 6.60 32.19 -39.15
C GLN A 1 7.67 31.22 -38.68
N MET A 2 8.93 31.63 -38.63
CA MET A 2 9.97 30.83 -37.99
C MET A 2 10.00 31.16 -36.49
N PHE A 3 10.19 30.15 -35.63
CA PHE A 3 10.41 30.32 -34.19
C PHE A 3 11.81 30.91 -33.93
N PHE A 4 12.00 32.18 -34.29
CA PHE A 4 13.26 32.91 -34.13
C PHE A 4 13.55 33.17 -32.64
N ILE A 5 14.76 32.80 -32.20
CA ILE A 5 15.28 33.11 -30.87
C ILE A 5 16.50 34.02 -31.05
N PRO A 6 16.45 35.29 -30.57
CA PRO A 6 17.56 36.24 -30.68
C PRO A 6 18.86 35.75 -30.03
N GLU A 7 20.00 36.20 -30.55
CA GLU A 7 21.32 35.76 -30.06
C GLU A 7 21.58 36.24 -28.62
N GLU A 8 21.05 37.39 -28.24
CA GLU A 8 21.16 37.93 -26.88
C GLU A 8 20.47 37.02 -25.86
N ALA A 9 19.30 36.46 -26.22
CA ALA A 9 18.60 35.49 -25.40
C ALA A 9 19.40 34.18 -25.29
N ARG A 10 19.95 33.67 -26.39
CA ARG A 10 20.80 32.46 -26.38
C ARG A 10 22.02 32.64 -25.47
N LYS A 11 22.70 33.80 -25.58
CA LYS A 11 23.85 34.13 -24.76
C LYS A 11 23.50 34.23 -23.27
N LEU A 12 22.34 34.82 -22.93
CA LEU A 12 21.86 34.89 -21.54
C LEU A 12 21.71 33.49 -20.92
N PHE A 13 21.03 32.58 -21.61
CA PHE A 13 20.84 31.21 -21.10
C PHE A 13 22.14 30.40 -21.05
N LYS A 14 23.03 30.57 -22.04
CA LYS A 14 24.34 29.91 -22.04
C LYS A 14 25.21 30.34 -20.85
N ASN A 15 25.28 31.64 -20.57
CA ASN A 15 26.02 32.14 -19.41
C ASN A 15 25.45 31.59 -18.09
N ARG A 16 24.12 31.48 -17.99
CA ARG A 16 23.47 30.90 -16.80
C ARG A 16 23.77 29.40 -16.65
N GLU A 17 23.83 28.66 -17.76
CA GLU A 17 24.23 27.25 -17.76
C GLU A 17 25.66 27.07 -17.22
N GLU A 18 26.61 27.88 -17.70
CA GLU A 18 28.00 27.85 -17.25
C GLU A 18 28.14 28.15 -15.75
N GLU A 19 27.38 29.13 -15.23
CA GLU A 19 27.32 29.45 -13.81
C GLU A 19 26.78 28.28 -12.97
N LEU A 20 25.66 27.68 -13.40
CA LEU A 20 25.04 26.55 -12.71
C LEU A 20 25.93 25.30 -12.73
N ALA A 21 26.66 25.07 -13.83
CA ALA A 21 27.62 23.98 -13.94
C ALA A 21 28.75 24.12 -12.91
N GLN A 22 29.25 25.35 -12.69
CA GLN A 22 30.27 25.60 -11.68
C GLN A 22 29.72 25.40 -10.26
N ILE A 23 28.51 25.88 -9.96
CA ILE A 23 27.85 25.65 -8.66
C ILE A 23 27.69 24.15 -8.37
N PHE A 24 27.29 23.37 -9.38
CA PHE A 24 27.15 21.92 -9.24
C PHE A 24 28.50 21.23 -8.99
N LYS A 25 29.55 21.64 -9.72
CA LYS A 25 30.92 21.12 -9.51
C LYS A 25 31.41 21.40 -8.09
N ASP A 26 31.22 22.61 -7.59
CA ASP A 26 31.61 22.99 -6.23
C ASP A 26 30.83 22.17 -5.18
N TRP A 27 29.54 21.91 -5.42
CA TRP A 27 28.73 21.03 -4.58
C TRP A 27 29.25 19.60 -4.59
N GLN A 28 29.59 19.04 -5.77
CA GLN A 28 30.14 17.69 -5.89
C GLN A 28 31.45 17.54 -5.11
N GLU A 29 32.36 18.51 -5.20
CA GLU A 29 33.61 18.50 -4.44
C GLU A 29 33.37 18.52 -2.92
N LYS A 30 32.42 19.35 -2.45
CA LYS A 30 32.01 19.38 -1.04
C LYS A 30 31.39 18.04 -0.62
N TYR A 31 30.55 17.46 -1.46
CA TYR A 31 29.91 16.17 -1.21
C TYR A 31 30.93 15.04 -1.10
N PHE A 32 31.90 14.94 -2.01
CA PHE A 32 32.97 13.94 -1.93
C PHE A 32 33.85 14.09 -0.68
N LYS A 33 34.17 15.32 -0.27
CA LYS A 33 34.88 15.58 0.99
C LYS A 33 34.05 15.15 2.20
N TRP A 34 32.75 15.44 2.19
CA TRP A 34 31.82 15.02 3.24
C TRP A 34 31.71 13.49 3.32
N GLN A 35 31.55 12.79 2.20
CA GLN A 35 31.48 11.32 2.17
C GLN A 35 32.72 10.65 2.76
N LYS A 36 33.93 11.16 2.44
CA LYS A 36 35.18 10.66 3.03
C LYS A 36 35.26 10.89 4.54
N LYS A 37 34.69 12.00 5.03
CA LYS A 37 34.67 12.34 6.46
C LYS A 37 33.59 11.58 7.24
N TYR A 38 32.48 11.24 6.60
CA TYR A 38 31.28 10.63 7.21
C TYR A 38 30.81 9.40 6.41
N PRO A 39 31.62 8.32 6.34
CA PRO A 39 31.35 7.19 5.46
C PRO A 39 30.06 6.43 5.81
N GLU A 40 29.69 6.33 7.10
CA GLU A 40 28.46 5.64 7.50
C GLU A 40 27.21 6.43 7.15
N GLN A 41 27.22 7.76 7.36
CA GLN A 41 26.14 8.65 6.92
C GLN A 41 26.00 8.68 5.41
N ALA A 42 27.12 8.62 4.67
CA ALA A 42 27.11 8.53 3.22
C ALA A 42 26.45 7.23 2.74
N LYS A 43 26.79 6.08 3.34
CA LYS A 43 26.12 4.80 3.06
C LYS A 43 24.63 4.84 3.40
N GLN A 44 24.25 5.47 4.50
CA GLN A 44 22.84 5.62 4.88
C GLN A 44 22.09 6.49 3.86
N LEU A 45 22.67 7.62 3.45
CA LEU A 45 22.10 8.49 2.43
C LEU A 45 21.94 7.76 1.09
N GLU A 46 22.93 6.96 0.69
CA GLU A 46 22.86 6.14 -0.53
C GLU A 46 21.74 5.09 -0.45
N LYS A 47 21.58 4.41 0.69
CA LYS A 47 20.45 3.49 0.93
C LYS A 47 19.10 4.20 0.81
N MET A 48 18.99 5.40 1.36
CA MET A 48 17.77 6.21 1.28
C MET A 48 17.49 6.66 -0.17
N LEU A 49 18.49 7.21 -0.87
CA LEU A 49 18.37 7.67 -2.25
C LEU A 49 18.03 6.54 -3.23
N SER A 50 18.65 5.37 -3.05
CA SER A 50 18.39 4.21 -3.91
C SER A 50 17.01 3.59 -3.68
N LYS A 51 16.42 3.77 -2.47
CA LYS A 51 15.15 3.17 -2.03
C LYS A 51 15.09 1.65 -2.22
N VAL A 52 16.24 0.98 -2.28
CA VAL A 52 16.31 -0.47 -2.48
C VAL A 52 16.00 -1.17 -1.15
N ALA A 53 14.91 -1.93 -1.13
CA ALA A 53 14.57 -2.77 0.00
C ALA A 53 15.60 -3.89 0.21
N PRO A 54 15.95 -4.26 1.46
CA PRO A 54 16.82 -5.40 1.72
C PRO A 54 16.15 -6.72 1.27
N GLU A 55 16.95 -7.70 0.84
CA GLU A 55 16.45 -8.97 0.31
C GLU A 55 15.56 -9.72 1.32
N ASN A 56 15.94 -9.67 2.60
CA ASN A 56 15.21 -10.31 3.70
C ASN A 56 14.01 -9.50 4.22
N LEU A 57 13.63 -8.37 3.59
CA LEU A 57 12.52 -7.51 4.04
C LEU A 57 11.26 -8.34 4.30
N THR A 58 10.83 -9.12 3.32
CA THR A 58 9.58 -9.89 3.40
C THR A 58 9.60 -10.87 4.58
N GLN A 59 10.69 -11.61 4.75
CA GLN A 59 10.86 -12.54 5.86
C GLN A 59 10.78 -11.82 7.20
N LYS A 60 11.49 -10.69 7.35
CA LYS A 60 11.49 -9.92 8.60
C LYS A 60 10.14 -9.31 8.95
N LEU A 61 9.35 -8.92 7.96
CA LEU A 61 7.98 -8.43 8.18
C LEU A 61 7.05 -9.57 8.61
N ILE A 62 7.22 -10.79 8.08
CA ILE A 62 6.49 -11.98 8.50
C ILE A 62 6.86 -12.36 9.94
N GLU A 63 8.15 -12.32 10.31
CA GLU A 63 8.61 -12.57 11.69
C GLU A 63 8.04 -11.55 12.70
N ALA A 64 7.61 -10.37 12.24
CA ALA A 64 6.99 -9.33 13.07
C ALA A 64 5.46 -9.49 13.23
N ILE A 65 4.87 -10.54 12.63
CA ILE A 65 3.43 -10.80 12.74
C ILE A 65 3.08 -11.10 14.20
N PRO A 66 2.02 -10.47 14.73
CA PRO A 66 1.52 -10.77 16.07
C PRO A 66 0.88 -12.17 16.13
N GLU A 67 1.17 -12.94 17.19
CA GLU A 67 0.61 -14.29 17.36
C GLU A 67 -0.92 -14.30 17.56
N LYS A 68 -1.47 -13.23 18.16
CA LYS A 68 -2.90 -13.09 18.44
C LYS A 68 -3.67 -12.48 17.29
N ASP A 69 -4.96 -12.82 17.23
CA ASP A 69 -5.93 -12.15 16.37
C ASP A 69 -5.99 -10.66 16.66
N LEU A 70 -5.97 -9.86 15.60
CA LEU A 70 -5.93 -8.40 15.67
C LEU A 70 -6.70 -7.78 14.52
N ALA A 71 -7.15 -6.55 14.71
CA ALA A 71 -7.56 -5.71 13.60
C ALA A 71 -6.36 -5.47 12.67
N THR A 72 -6.57 -5.44 11.35
CA THR A 72 -5.46 -5.28 10.41
C THR A 72 -4.78 -3.91 10.55
N ARG A 73 -5.46 -2.87 11.06
CA ARG A 73 -4.81 -1.62 11.46
C ARG A 73 -3.81 -1.78 12.61
N ALA A 74 -4.14 -2.62 13.60
CA ALA A 74 -3.29 -2.86 14.76
C ALA A 74 -2.11 -3.76 14.40
N SER A 75 -2.34 -4.75 13.54
CA SER A 75 -1.27 -5.57 12.95
C SER A 75 -0.33 -4.71 12.11
N SER A 76 -0.88 -3.83 11.26
CA SER A 76 -0.12 -2.87 10.44
C SER A 76 0.75 -1.96 11.30
N GLY A 77 0.24 -1.42 12.40
CA GLY A 77 1.03 -0.56 13.29
C GLY A 77 2.24 -1.25 13.93
N LYS A 78 2.15 -2.56 14.18
CA LYS A 78 3.28 -3.36 14.69
C LYS A 78 4.28 -3.69 13.58
N ILE A 79 3.79 -4.12 12.42
CA ILE A 79 4.61 -4.41 11.23
C ILE A 79 5.34 -3.15 10.74
N LEU A 80 4.69 -1.98 10.84
CA LEU A 80 5.28 -0.67 10.53
C LEU A 80 6.57 -0.42 11.33
N GLN A 81 6.66 -0.85 12.59
CA GLN A 81 7.88 -0.65 13.38
C GLN A 81 9.06 -1.39 12.76
N LYS A 82 8.86 -2.67 12.38
CA LYS A 82 9.89 -3.46 11.70
C LYS A 82 10.20 -2.91 10.30
N ALA A 83 9.18 -2.46 9.57
CA ALA A 83 9.36 -1.79 8.28
C ALA A 83 10.22 -0.52 8.42
N ALA A 84 9.96 0.31 9.43
CA ALA A 84 10.68 1.55 9.67
C ALA A 84 12.14 1.34 10.12
N GLU A 85 12.45 0.22 10.78
CA GLU A 85 13.81 -0.22 11.11
C GLU A 85 14.59 -0.62 9.85
N LEU A 86 13.95 -1.37 8.94
CA LEU A 86 14.59 -1.89 7.72
C LEU A 86 14.69 -0.85 6.61
N MET A 87 13.76 0.10 6.59
CA MET A 87 13.67 1.17 5.59
C MET A 87 13.85 2.54 6.27
N PRO A 88 15.10 3.03 6.42
CA PRO A 88 15.37 4.29 7.12
C PRO A 88 14.74 5.52 6.43
N GLY A 89 14.45 5.44 5.13
CA GLY A 89 13.74 6.46 4.38
C GLY A 89 12.21 6.45 4.56
N LEU A 90 11.64 5.48 5.28
CA LEU A 90 10.20 5.44 5.55
C LEU A 90 9.83 6.53 6.56
N ILE A 91 9.00 7.49 6.16
CA ILE A 91 8.54 8.58 7.02
C ILE A 91 7.06 8.81 6.78
N GLY A 92 6.36 9.43 7.71
CA GLY A 92 4.95 9.68 7.50
C GLY A 92 4.21 10.07 8.75
N GLY A 93 2.89 10.03 8.67
CA GLY A 93 2.04 10.43 9.78
C GLY A 93 0.57 10.26 9.46
N SER A 94 -0.25 11.04 10.16
CA SER A 94 -1.70 10.96 10.04
C SER A 94 -2.33 12.35 9.92
N ALA A 95 -3.49 12.41 9.27
CA ALA A 95 -4.39 13.55 9.37
C ALA A 95 -5.10 13.59 10.74
N ASP A 96 -4.33 13.84 11.81
CA ASP A 96 -4.79 13.89 13.22
C ASP A 96 -5.39 12.59 13.80
N LEU A 97 -5.10 11.45 13.16
CA LEU A 97 -5.70 10.15 13.48
C LEU A 97 -4.68 9.08 13.91
N ALA A 98 -3.43 9.42 14.21
CA ALA A 98 -2.36 8.44 14.48
C ALA A 98 -2.72 7.40 15.56
N PRO A 99 -3.35 7.76 16.70
CA PRO A 99 -3.80 6.76 17.68
C PRO A 99 -4.87 5.80 17.14
N SER A 100 -5.68 6.26 16.18
CA SER A 100 -6.79 5.51 15.58
C SER A 100 -6.33 4.65 14.39
N THR A 101 -5.42 5.18 13.56
CA THR A 101 -4.87 4.51 12.37
C THR A 101 -3.67 3.62 12.71
N LYS A 102 -3.07 3.79 13.89
CA LYS A 102 -1.92 3.03 14.41
C LYS A 102 -0.65 3.23 13.59
N THR A 103 -0.37 4.44 13.13
CA THR A 103 0.76 4.73 12.22
C THR A 103 1.90 5.55 12.82
N TRP A 104 2.02 5.59 14.15
CA TRP A 104 3.16 6.25 14.80
C TRP A 104 4.41 5.37 14.70
N ILE A 105 5.53 5.91 14.23
CA ILE A 105 6.85 5.25 14.29
C ILE A 105 7.47 5.54 15.65
N GLU A 106 7.62 4.50 16.45
CA GLU A 106 8.22 4.58 17.78
C GLU A 106 9.69 5.01 17.71
N ASN A 107 10.19 5.64 18.78
CA ASN A 107 11.59 6.07 18.93
C ASN A 107 12.13 7.00 17.82
N SER A 108 11.25 7.61 17.02
CA SER A 108 11.66 8.44 15.88
C SER A 108 11.25 9.91 15.98
N GLY A 109 10.51 10.32 17.01
CA GLY A 109 10.10 11.71 17.24
C GLY A 109 9.18 12.30 16.16
N ALA A 110 8.67 13.50 16.41
CA ALA A 110 7.90 14.28 15.45
C ALA A 110 8.79 15.25 14.67
N VAL A 111 8.36 15.62 13.46
CA VAL A 111 8.92 16.77 12.75
C VAL A 111 8.28 18.03 13.29
N GLU A 112 9.11 18.92 13.84
CA GLU A 112 8.67 20.12 14.54
C GLU A 112 9.51 21.34 14.13
N ALA A 113 8.96 22.54 14.36
CA ALA A 113 9.69 23.78 14.12
C ALA A 113 10.97 23.80 14.97
N GLY A 114 12.13 23.96 14.33
CA GLY A 114 13.43 23.93 15.00
C GLY A 114 14.00 22.53 15.24
N ASN A 115 13.25 21.46 14.98
CA ASN A 115 13.73 20.08 15.03
C ASN A 115 13.13 19.21 13.92
N PHE A 116 13.87 19.09 12.81
CA PHE A 116 13.45 18.35 11.62
C PHE A 116 13.98 16.91 11.56
N LEU A 117 14.54 16.38 12.67
CA LEU A 117 15.10 15.02 12.70
C LEU A 117 14.02 13.93 12.86
N GLY A 118 12.78 14.32 13.15
CA GLY A 118 11.69 13.38 13.36
C GLY A 118 11.26 12.62 12.10
N ARG A 119 10.58 11.49 12.29
CA ARG A 119 9.95 10.73 11.18
C ARG A 119 8.43 10.78 11.19
N ASN A 120 7.82 11.31 12.26
CA ASN A 120 6.38 11.41 12.40
C ASN A 120 5.87 12.80 12.05
N PHE A 121 4.93 12.88 11.11
CA PHE A 121 4.35 14.13 10.63
C PHE A 121 2.98 14.37 11.28
N HIS A 122 2.78 15.56 11.84
CA HIS A 122 1.48 16.04 12.27
C HIS A 122 0.83 16.88 11.17
N PHE A 123 0.08 16.23 10.28
CA PHE A 123 -0.60 16.93 9.18
C PHE A 123 -1.78 17.80 9.66
N GLY A 124 -2.38 17.43 10.80
CA GLY A 124 -3.68 17.94 11.25
C GLY A 124 -4.83 17.39 10.40
N ILE A 125 -6.07 17.84 10.63
CA ILE A 125 -7.26 17.44 9.86
C ILE A 125 -7.21 18.09 8.46
N ARG A 126 -6.36 17.54 7.59
CA ARG A 126 -5.96 18.13 6.30
C ARG A 126 -5.63 17.05 5.27
N GLU A 127 -6.54 16.12 5.00
CA GLU A 127 -6.31 14.99 4.09
C GLU A 127 -5.79 15.42 2.72
N HIS A 128 -6.41 16.44 2.09
CA HIS A 128 -5.95 16.95 0.80
C HIS A 128 -4.53 17.52 0.91
N GLY A 129 -4.27 18.35 1.92
CA GLY A 129 -2.95 18.93 2.17
C GLY A 129 -1.89 17.86 2.43
N MET A 130 -2.22 16.86 3.25
CA MET A 130 -1.41 15.67 3.46
C MET A 130 -1.09 15.00 2.12
N GLY A 131 -2.08 14.72 1.27
CA GLY A 131 -1.88 14.14 -0.05
C GLY A 131 -0.89 14.92 -0.92
N GLY A 132 -1.03 16.24 -0.99
CA GLY A 132 -0.10 17.10 -1.73
C GLY A 132 1.32 17.08 -1.15
N ILE A 133 1.45 17.11 0.18
CA ILE A 133 2.76 17.03 0.86
C ILE A 133 3.43 15.68 0.58
N LEU A 134 2.68 14.57 0.69
CA LEU A 134 3.23 13.24 0.41
C LEU A 134 3.77 13.14 -1.02
N ASN A 135 3.05 13.70 -2.01
CA ASN A 135 3.50 13.72 -3.39
C ASN A 135 4.82 14.51 -3.53
N GLY A 136 4.90 15.70 -2.92
CA GLY A 136 6.12 16.50 -2.93
C GLY A 136 7.31 15.80 -2.25
N VAL A 137 7.08 15.09 -1.15
CA VAL A 137 8.11 14.32 -0.45
C VAL A 137 8.58 13.12 -1.28
N ALA A 138 7.65 12.42 -1.94
CA ALA A 138 7.99 11.29 -2.81
C ALA A 138 8.85 11.73 -4.01
N GLU A 139 8.48 12.87 -4.62
CA GLU A 139 9.16 13.50 -5.75
C GLU A 139 10.56 14.02 -5.37
N TYR A 140 10.73 14.63 -4.20
CA TYR A 140 12.02 15.17 -3.75
C TYR A 140 13.15 14.13 -3.72
N GLY A 141 12.80 12.85 -3.51
CA GLY A 141 13.76 11.74 -3.49
C GLY A 141 14.29 11.41 -2.10
N GLY A 142 14.87 10.21 -1.96
CA GLY A 142 15.42 9.72 -0.68
C GLY A 142 14.40 9.22 0.36
N TRP A 143 13.14 9.62 0.23
CA TRP A 143 12.09 9.28 1.20
C TRP A 143 11.00 8.39 0.58
N ILE A 144 10.37 7.58 1.44
CA ILE A 144 9.19 6.76 1.14
C ILE A 144 8.09 7.27 2.08
N PRO A 145 7.27 8.24 1.63
CA PRO A 145 6.27 8.85 2.50
C PRO A 145 5.02 7.98 2.63
N PHE A 146 4.47 7.91 3.85
CA PHE A 146 3.11 7.42 4.09
C PHE A 146 2.22 8.46 4.75
N GLY A 147 0.91 8.41 4.46
CA GLY A 147 -0.10 9.17 5.19
C GLY A 147 -1.30 8.31 5.55
N SER A 148 -1.90 8.59 6.70
CA SER A 148 -3.03 7.84 7.21
C SER A 148 -4.25 8.68 7.57
N THR A 149 -5.41 8.14 7.27
CA THR A 149 -6.73 8.64 7.68
C THR A 149 -7.74 7.46 7.62
N PHE A 150 -9.03 7.72 7.81
CA PHE A 150 -10.07 6.72 7.57
C PHE A 150 -10.37 6.57 6.09
N LEU A 151 -10.73 5.37 5.64
CA LEU A 151 -11.02 5.11 4.23
C LEU A 151 -12.13 6.02 3.70
N VAL A 152 -13.14 6.31 4.51
CA VAL A 152 -14.25 7.20 4.17
C VAL A 152 -13.79 8.64 3.86
N PHE A 153 -12.64 9.05 4.39
CA PHE A 153 -12.06 10.37 4.14
C PHE A 153 -11.03 10.37 2.99
N SER A 154 -10.82 9.22 2.33
CA SER A 154 -9.99 9.17 1.11
C SER A 154 -10.53 10.08 0.01
N ASP A 155 -11.83 10.33 -0.02
CA ASP A 155 -12.48 11.28 -0.92
C ASP A 155 -11.93 12.71 -0.80
N TYR A 156 -11.55 13.14 0.41
CA TYR A 156 -10.96 14.47 0.63
C TYR A 156 -9.58 14.63 -0.03
N MET A 157 -8.89 13.53 -0.35
CA MET A 157 -7.57 13.54 -0.97
C MET A 157 -7.50 12.79 -2.30
N ARG A 158 -8.64 12.38 -2.86
CA ARG A 158 -8.72 11.63 -4.11
C ARG A 158 -7.98 12.30 -5.29
N PRO A 159 -8.07 13.63 -5.49
CA PRO A 159 -7.26 14.29 -6.53
C PRO A 159 -5.76 14.13 -6.31
N ALA A 160 -5.27 14.22 -5.07
CA ALA A 160 -3.86 14.04 -4.76
C ALA A 160 -3.39 12.59 -4.99
N ILE A 161 -4.22 11.61 -4.65
CA ILE A 161 -3.97 10.18 -4.95
C ILE A 161 -3.86 9.97 -6.46
N ARG A 162 -4.76 10.58 -7.24
CA ARG A 162 -4.72 10.49 -8.71
C ARG A 162 -3.45 11.09 -9.29
N ILE A 163 -2.96 12.21 -8.74
CA ILE A 163 -1.68 12.81 -9.15
C ILE A 163 -0.51 11.89 -8.78
N ALA A 164 -0.50 11.28 -7.60
CA ALA A 164 0.54 10.31 -7.24
C ALA A 164 0.61 9.15 -8.23
N ALA A 165 -0.55 8.62 -8.63
CA ALA A 165 -0.65 7.52 -9.59
C ALA A 165 -0.18 7.93 -10.99
N LEU A 166 -0.60 9.11 -11.45
CA LEU A 166 -0.18 9.67 -12.74
C LEU A 166 1.32 9.97 -12.80
N SER A 167 1.89 10.41 -11.68
CA SER A 167 3.30 10.76 -11.53
C SER A 167 4.18 9.56 -11.11
N GLU A 168 3.62 8.35 -11.04
CA GLU A 168 4.33 7.12 -10.67
C GLU A 168 5.04 7.21 -9.30
N LEU A 169 4.49 7.99 -8.37
CA LEU A 169 5.12 8.27 -7.09
C LEU A 169 4.93 7.11 -6.11
N GLN A 170 6.04 6.68 -5.49
CA GLN A 170 6.01 5.74 -4.36
C GLN A 170 5.45 6.41 -3.10
N THR A 171 4.14 6.65 -3.08
CA THR A 171 3.38 7.16 -1.94
C THR A 171 2.53 6.05 -1.33
N ILE A 172 2.58 5.92 -0.01
CA ILE A 172 1.84 4.90 0.72
C ILE A 172 0.64 5.54 1.41
N TYR A 173 -0.56 5.04 1.13
CA TYR A 173 -1.77 5.45 1.83
C TYR A 173 -2.18 4.36 2.81
N VAL A 174 -2.31 4.69 4.09
CA VAL A 174 -2.79 3.76 5.13
C VAL A 174 -4.21 4.19 5.50
N PHE A 175 -5.19 3.59 4.84
CA PHE A 175 -6.60 3.84 5.11
C PHE A 175 -7.13 2.79 6.07
N THR A 176 -7.65 3.24 7.22
CA THR A 176 -8.23 2.33 8.22
C THR A 176 -9.75 2.50 8.28
N HIS A 177 -10.43 1.71 9.11
CA HIS A 177 -11.90 1.79 9.27
C HIS A 177 -12.58 1.57 7.90
N ASP A 178 -12.30 0.41 7.31
CA ASP A 178 -12.49 0.14 5.88
C ASP A 178 -13.93 -0.15 5.42
N SER A 179 -14.90 -0.25 6.34
CA SER A 179 -16.21 -0.81 6.03
C SER A 179 -17.27 -0.41 7.05
N ILE A 180 -18.51 -0.86 6.85
CA ILE A 180 -19.63 -0.66 7.79
C ILE A 180 -19.35 -1.16 9.23
N PHE A 181 -18.34 -2.01 9.42
CA PHE A 181 -17.90 -2.47 10.74
C PHE A 181 -17.26 -1.39 11.61
N VAL A 182 -17.20 -0.14 11.14
CA VAL A 182 -17.00 1.02 12.03
C VAL A 182 -18.05 1.05 13.12
N GLY A 183 -19.32 0.74 12.85
CA GLY A 183 -20.36 0.69 13.87
C GLY A 183 -20.88 2.07 14.26
N GLU A 184 -20.64 2.48 15.50
CA GLU A 184 -21.38 3.54 16.18
C GLU A 184 -21.20 4.95 15.59
N ASP A 185 -20.11 5.22 14.87
CA ASP A 185 -19.87 6.52 14.21
C ASP A 185 -20.83 6.77 13.02
N GLY A 186 -21.55 5.72 12.59
CA GLY A 186 -22.66 5.84 11.65
C GLY A 186 -22.25 6.04 10.18
N PRO A 187 -23.22 6.30 9.30
CA PRO A 187 -23.04 6.23 7.84
C PRO A 187 -22.03 7.23 7.29
N THR A 188 -21.78 8.35 7.98
CA THR A 188 -20.77 9.34 7.57
C THR A 188 -19.33 8.84 7.74
N HIS A 189 -19.13 7.75 8.49
CA HIS A 189 -17.83 7.16 8.78
C HIS A 189 -17.66 5.75 8.22
N GLN A 190 -18.67 5.24 7.52
CA GLN A 190 -18.72 3.87 7.01
C GLN A 190 -18.50 3.86 5.50
N PRO A 191 -17.34 3.43 5.01
CA PRO A 191 -17.08 3.33 3.57
C PRO A 191 -18.04 2.35 2.88
N VAL A 192 -18.51 2.71 1.68
CA VAL A 192 -19.37 1.85 0.85
C VAL A 192 -18.81 1.73 -0.58
N GLU A 193 -18.62 2.85 -1.25
CA GLU A 193 -18.14 3.01 -2.64
C GLU A 193 -16.63 3.21 -2.77
N HIS A 194 -15.95 3.46 -1.66
CA HIS A 194 -14.60 4.02 -1.64
C HIS A 194 -13.56 3.06 -2.25
N LEU A 195 -13.69 1.75 -2.01
CA LEU A 195 -12.87 0.74 -2.68
C LEU A 195 -13.03 0.79 -4.20
N ALA A 196 -14.26 0.77 -4.70
CA ALA A 196 -14.51 0.84 -6.14
C ALA A 196 -14.00 2.14 -6.76
N ALA A 197 -14.16 3.27 -6.05
CA ALA A 197 -13.65 4.58 -6.48
C ALA A 197 -12.11 4.61 -6.58
N LEU A 198 -11.41 4.01 -5.62
CA LEU A 198 -9.95 3.93 -5.63
C LEU A 198 -9.44 2.94 -6.67
N ARG A 199 -10.02 1.73 -6.78
CA ARG A 199 -9.65 0.72 -7.79
C ARG A 199 -9.81 1.22 -9.22
N ALA A 200 -10.70 2.19 -9.46
CA ALA A 200 -10.88 2.82 -10.76
C ALA A 200 -9.76 3.79 -11.15
N ILE A 201 -8.85 4.16 -10.23
CA ILE A 201 -7.70 5.03 -10.53
C ILE A 201 -6.59 4.18 -11.17
N PRO A 202 -6.20 4.45 -12.43
CA PRO A 202 -5.10 3.73 -13.06
C PRO A 202 -3.79 3.91 -12.29
N ASN A 203 -2.96 2.87 -12.25
CA ASN A 203 -1.67 2.85 -11.56
C ASN A 203 -1.73 3.10 -10.03
N LEU A 204 -2.90 2.91 -9.40
CA LEU A 204 -3.02 2.85 -7.95
C LEU A 204 -3.21 1.40 -7.53
N THR A 205 -2.25 0.83 -6.80
CA THR A 205 -2.41 -0.53 -6.26
C THR A 205 -3.22 -0.48 -4.96
N ILE A 206 -4.24 -1.34 -4.83
CA ILE A 206 -5.03 -1.48 -3.61
C ILE A 206 -4.71 -2.81 -2.95
N PHE A 207 -4.50 -2.80 -1.64
CA PHE A 207 -4.31 -4.01 -0.84
C PHE A 207 -5.26 -4.00 0.35
N ARG A 208 -6.27 -4.87 0.33
CA ARG A 208 -7.23 -5.06 1.42
C ARG A 208 -7.00 -6.41 2.12
N PRO A 209 -6.04 -6.47 3.06
CA PRO A 209 -5.60 -7.71 3.67
C PRO A 209 -6.66 -8.33 4.59
N ALA A 210 -6.77 -9.65 4.53
CA ALA A 210 -7.70 -10.45 5.32
C ALA A 210 -7.22 -10.76 6.74
N ASP A 211 -5.91 -10.79 6.97
CA ASP A 211 -5.28 -11.08 8.26
C ASP A 211 -3.87 -10.47 8.38
N SER A 212 -3.18 -10.77 9.48
CA SER A 212 -1.84 -10.22 9.75
C SER A 212 -0.77 -10.65 8.74
N LEU A 213 -0.86 -11.86 8.16
CA LEU A 213 0.10 -12.29 7.15
C LEU A 213 -0.07 -11.50 5.85
N GLU A 214 -1.31 -11.29 5.42
CA GLU A 214 -1.58 -10.44 4.27
C GLU A 214 -1.16 -8.99 4.53
N VAL A 215 -1.31 -8.47 5.76
CA VAL A 215 -0.80 -7.13 6.12
C VAL A 215 0.73 -7.07 5.95
N ALA A 216 1.46 -8.07 6.43
CA ALA A 216 2.92 -8.12 6.32
C ALA A 216 3.38 -8.14 4.86
N LEU A 217 2.68 -8.89 4.02
CA LEU A 217 2.96 -9.01 2.59
C LEU A 217 2.55 -7.75 1.81
N GLY A 218 1.45 -7.10 2.20
CA GLY A 218 1.08 -5.78 1.71
C GLY A 218 2.18 -4.75 2.01
N TRP A 219 2.71 -4.70 3.24
CA TRP A 219 3.85 -3.84 3.57
C TRP A 219 5.12 -4.19 2.79
N ALA A 220 5.39 -5.48 2.57
CA ALA A 220 6.51 -5.89 1.73
C ALA A 220 6.35 -5.40 0.28
N HIS A 221 5.12 -5.43 -0.25
CA HIS A 221 4.80 -4.91 -1.56
C HIS A 221 5.01 -3.39 -1.63
N VAL A 222 4.38 -2.60 -0.74
CA VAL A 222 4.42 -1.13 -0.82
C VAL A 222 5.84 -0.56 -0.74
N LEU A 223 6.72 -1.22 0.03
CA LEU A 223 8.13 -0.79 0.17
C LEU A 223 8.99 -1.16 -1.04
N LYS A 224 8.58 -2.16 -1.83
CA LYS A 224 9.26 -2.61 -3.05
C LYS A 224 8.66 -1.98 -4.32
N HIS A 225 7.41 -1.55 -4.29
CA HIS A 225 6.71 -0.95 -5.42
C HIS A 225 7.12 0.51 -5.60
N ARG A 226 7.89 0.79 -6.64
CA ARG A 226 8.54 2.11 -6.87
C ARG A 226 7.94 2.93 -8.01
N THR A 227 6.98 2.37 -8.74
CA THR A 227 6.45 2.93 -9.99
C THR A 227 4.99 3.39 -9.85
N GLY A 228 4.53 3.58 -8.61
CA GLY A 228 3.17 3.98 -8.33
C GLY A 228 2.85 3.98 -6.84
N PRO A 229 1.73 4.60 -6.45
CA PRO A 229 1.24 4.58 -5.09
C PRO A 229 0.58 3.26 -4.73
N THR A 230 0.53 2.97 -3.43
CA THR A 230 -0.24 1.83 -2.91
C THR A 230 -1.09 2.25 -1.73
N ALA A 231 -2.36 1.81 -1.71
CA ALA A 231 -3.25 1.99 -0.57
C ALA A 231 -3.44 0.67 0.19
N LEU A 232 -3.08 0.67 1.48
CA LEU A 232 -3.41 -0.38 2.44
C LEU A 232 -4.77 -0.07 3.06
N ILE A 233 -5.72 -1.00 2.94
CA ILE A 233 -7.11 -0.83 3.38
C ILE A 233 -7.38 -1.73 4.60
N LEU A 234 -7.53 -1.14 5.78
CA LEU A 234 -7.38 -1.84 7.05
C LEU A 234 -8.61 -1.74 7.95
N THR A 235 -8.92 -2.83 8.65
CA THR A 235 -10.11 -2.98 9.49
C THR A 235 -10.01 -2.21 10.80
N ARG A 236 -11.16 -1.83 11.35
CA ARG A 236 -11.28 -1.32 12.74
C ARG A 236 -11.29 -2.48 13.74
N GLN A 237 -12.08 -3.48 13.40
CA GLN A 237 -12.44 -4.69 14.14
C GLN A 237 -11.40 -5.80 13.99
N THR A 238 -11.32 -6.67 14.99
CA THR A 238 -10.47 -7.86 14.98
C THR A 238 -10.88 -8.82 13.88
N VAL A 239 -9.90 -9.37 13.17
CA VAL A 239 -10.06 -10.48 12.24
C VAL A 239 -9.17 -11.64 12.70
N PRO A 240 -9.56 -12.90 12.44
CA PRO A 240 -8.76 -14.04 12.82
C PRO A 240 -7.51 -14.17 11.94
N ASN A 241 -6.43 -14.71 12.49
CA ASN A 241 -5.34 -15.23 11.67
C ASN A 241 -5.83 -16.46 10.89
N LEU A 242 -5.61 -16.47 9.57
CA LEU A 242 -6.20 -17.47 8.69
C LEU A 242 -5.27 -18.66 8.47
N GLN A 243 -5.82 -19.86 8.63
CA GLN A 243 -5.17 -21.08 8.17
C GLN A 243 -5.15 -21.11 6.65
N ARG A 244 -4.04 -21.59 6.09
CA ARG A 244 -3.81 -21.68 4.66
C ARG A 244 -3.48 -23.12 4.29
N PRO A 245 -3.71 -23.53 3.04
CA PRO A 245 -3.36 -24.88 2.57
C PRO A 245 -1.85 -25.16 2.70
N ASP A 246 -1.48 -26.44 2.77
CA ASP A 246 -0.08 -26.86 2.94
C ASP A 246 0.83 -26.43 1.77
N ASP A 247 0.27 -26.25 0.57
CA ASP A 247 0.99 -25.80 -0.63
C ASP A 247 1.08 -24.27 -0.74
N PHE A 248 0.49 -23.52 0.21
CA PHE A 248 0.52 -22.07 0.21
C PHE A 248 1.95 -21.53 0.29
N GLN A 249 2.25 -20.55 -0.57
CA GLN A 249 3.47 -19.77 -0.49
C GLN A 249 3.13 -18.30 -0.21
N ALA A 250 3.95 -17.62 0.59
CA ALA A 250 3.76 -16.20 0.88
C ALA A 250 3.65 -15.32 -0.39
N ASN A 251 4.31 -15.72 -1.47
CA ASN A 251 4.23 -15.03 -2.75
C ASN A 251 2.84 -15.14 -3.42
N ASP A 252 1.99 -16.08 -3.04
CA ASP A 252 0.63 -16.20 -3.59
C ASP A 252 -0.24 -15.00 -3.24
N VAL A 253 -0.05 -14.40 -2.06
CA VAL A 253 -0.73 -13.15 -1.70
C VAL A 253 -0.31 -12.00 -2.63
N LEU A 254 0.96 -11.97 -3.04
CA LEU A 254 1.51 -10.95 -3.95
C LEU A 254 1.07 -11.14 -5.40
N ARG A 255 0.40 -12.25 -5.73
CA ARG A 255 -0.29 -12.44 -7.01
C ARG A 255 -1.70 -11.85 -7.02
N GLY A 256 -2.12 -11.20 -5.94
CA GLY A 256 -3.37 -10.44 -5.83
C GLY A 256 -4.61 -11.26 -5.50
N ALA A 257 -4.67 -12.52 -5.91
CA ALA A 257 -5.70 -13.47 -5.49
C ALA A 257 -5.14 -14.89 -5.41
N TYR A 258 -5.54 -15.66 -4.40
CA TYR A 258 -5.10 -17.04 -4.21
C TYR A 258 -6.19 -17.90 -3.56
N ILE A 259 -6.08 -19.22 -3.76
CA ILE A 259 -7.01 -20.18 -3.17
C ILE A 259 -6.65 -20.32 -1.68
N ILE A 260 -7.53 -19.84 -0.80
CA ILE A 260 -7.34 -19.94 0.64
C ILE A 260 -7.99 -21.20 1.21
N ALA A 261 -9.02 -21.73 0.55
CA ALA A 261 -9.58 -23.03 0.88
C ALA A 261 -10.01 -23.75 -0.40
N TYR A 262 -9.45 -24.94 -0.62
CA TYR A 262 -9.79 -25.78 -1.75
C TYR A 262 -11.18 -26.40 -1.60
N GLU A 263 -11.81 -26.61 -2.74
CA GLU A 263 -12.99 -27.46 -2.90
C GLU A 263 -12.71 -28.92 -2.53
N LYS A 264 -13.77 -29.73 -2.35
CA LYS A 264 -13.65 -31.17 -2.05
C LYS A 264 -13.98 -32.01 -3.28
N GLY A 265 -13.08 -32.92 -3.66
CA GLY A 265 -13.28 -33.80 -4.81
C GLY A 265 -12.89 -33.16 -6.15
N LYS A 266 -13.32 -33.75 -7.27
CA LYS A 266 -12.82 -33.39 -8.61
C LYS A 266 -13.62 -32.27 -9.31
N LYS A 267 -14.83 -31.97 -8.84
CA LYS A 267 -15.73 -30.98 -9.45
C LYS A 267 -15.90 -29.81 -8.49
N ILE A 268 -15.77 -28.59 -9.02
CA ILE A 268 -16.08 -27.35 -8.32
C ILE A 268 -17.54 -26.99 -8.60
N ASP A 269 -18.38 -26.96 -7.58
CA ASP A 269 -19.78 -26.53 -7.72
C ASP A 269 -19.93 -25.01 -7.68
N GLY A 270 -18.97 -24.29 -7.09
CA GLY A 270 -18.93 -22.84 -7.07
C GLY A 270 -17.70 -22.27 -6.38
N ILE A 271 -17.49 -20.97 -6.58
CA ILE A 271 -16.38 -20.21 -6.01
C ILE A 271 -16.95 -19.09 -5.14
N ILE A 272 -16.39 -18.90 -3.94
CA ILE A 272 -16.58 -17.68 -3.15
C ILE A 272 -15.27 -16.89 -3.23
N VAL A 273 -15.32 -15.69 -3.76
CA VAL A 273 -14.20 -14.75 -3.72
C VAL A 273 -14.50 -13.65 -2.71
N ALA A 274 -13.55 -13.39 -1.81
CA ALA A 274 -13.71 -12.37 -0.78
C ALA A 274 -12.42 -11.56 -0.62
N SER A 275 -12.53 -10.37 -0.03
CA SER A 275 -11.40 -9.52 0.33
C SER A 275 -11.51 -9.09 1.79
N GLY A 276 -10.37 -8.76 2.42
CA GLY A 276 -10.37 -8.20 3.77
C GLY A 276 -11.11 -9.03 4.80
N SER A 277 -11.93 -8.35 5.61
CA SER A 277 -12.70 -8.96 6.69
C SER A 277 -13.69 -10.03 6.24
N GLU A 278 -14.04 -10.12 4.97
CA GLU A 278 -15.04 -11.09 4.50
C GLU A 278 -14.45 -12.48 4.24
N VAL A 279 -13.12 -12.62 4.18
CA VAL A 279 -12.48 -13.90 3.83
C VAL A 279 -12.73 -14.98 4.87
N HIS A 280 -12.62 -14.66 6.17
CA HIS A 280 -12.93 -15.64 7.22
C HIS A 280 -14.41 -16.07 7.20
N ILE A 281 -15.31 -15.14 6.86
CA ILE A 281 -16.74 -15.41 6.69
C ILE A 281 -16.97 -16.34 5.49
N ALA A 282 -16.26 -16.12 4.39
CA ALA A 282 -16.32 -16.99 3.20
C ALA A 282 -15.84 -18.42 3.49
N ILE A 283 -14.80 -18.59 4.34
CA ILE A 283 -14.34 -19.90 4.80
C ILE A 283 -15.41 -20.61 5.63
N GLU A 284 -16.07 -19.91 6.57
CA GLU A 284 -17.17 -20.52 7.34
C GLU A 284 -18.37 -20.87 6.45
N ALA A 285 -18.71 -20.03 5.48
CA ALA A 285 -19.76 -20.32 4.51
C ALA A 285 -19.44 -21.57 3.67
N GLN A 286 -18.16 -21.75 3.28
CA GLN A 286 -17.70 -22.95 2.58
C GLN A 286 -17.97 -24.22 3.41
N LYS A 287 -17.66 -24.22 4.71
CA LYS A 287 -17.91 -25.36 5.61
C LYS A 287 -19.39 -25.73 5.65
N LEU A 288 -20.27 -24.74 5.83
CA LEU A 288 -21.73 -24.94 5.85
C LEU A 288 -22.28 -25.47 4.51
N LEU A 289 -21.70 -25.04 3.38
CA LEU A 289 -22.09 -25.53 2.06
C LEU A 289 -21.57 -26.96 1.81
N GLN A 290 -20.39 -27.29 2.32
CA GLN A 290 -19.83 -28.65 2.25
C GLN A 290 -20.67 -29.65 3.04
N GLU A 291 -21.20 -29.27 4.20
CA GLU A 291 -22.17 -30.09 4.96
C GLU A 291 -23.44 -30.40 4.16
N LYS A 292 -23.79 -29.52 3.22
CA LYS A 292 -24.91 -29.70 2.28
C LYS A 292 -24.49 -30.40 0.98
N GLY A 293 -23.29 -30.99 0.95
CA GLY A 293 -22.77 -31.73 -0.20
C GLY A 293 -22.33 -30.86 -1.38
N LYS A 294 -22.05 -29.57 -1.17
CA LYS A 294 -21.51 -28.68 -2.21
C LYS A 294 -19.99 -28.57 -2.13
N SER A 295 -19.34 -28.70 -3.28
CA SER A 295 -17.90 -28.55 -3.40
C SER A 295 -17.53 -27.11 -3.77
N ILE A 296 -17.21 -26.31 -2.77
CA ILE A 296 -16.98 -24.87 -2.92
C ILE A 296 -15.50 -24.55 -2.75
N ARG A 297 -14.94 -23.71 -3.63
CA ARG A 297 -13.61 -23.12 -3.49
C ARG A 297 -13.72 -21.72 -2.86
N VAL A 298 -12.77 -21.36 -2.00
CA VAL A 298 -12.66 -19.99 -1.46
C VAL A 298 -11.38 -19.33 -1.93
N ILE A 299 -11.50 -18.11 -2.43
CA ILE A 299 -10.41 -17.26 -2.89
C ILE A 299 -10.29 -16.05 -1.96
N SER A 300 -9.10 -15.81 -1.44
CA SER A 300 -8.73 -14.51 -0.86
C SER A 300 -8.21 -13.62 -1.98
N MET A 301 -8.76 -12.41 -2.09
CA MET A 301 -8.38 -11.42 -3.09
C MET A 301 -7.98 -10.09 -2.44
N PRO A 302 -6.76 -10.00 -1.89
CA PRO A 302 -6.25 -8.76 -1.32
C PRO A 302 -6.08 -7.65 -2.34
N SER A 303 -5.79 -7.94 -3.61
CA SER A 303 -5.57 -6.92 -4.65
C SER A 303 -6.08 -7.37 -6.02
N MET A 304 -7.07 -6.65 -6.55
CA MET A 304 -7.55 -6.85 -7.92
C MET A 304 -6.49 -6.41 -8.94
N GLU A 305 -5.72 -5.37 -8.62
CA GLU A 305 -4.73 -4.79 -9.51
C GLU A 305 -3.59 -5.79 -9.76
N LEU A 306 -3.04 -6.36 -8.69
CA LEU A 306 -1.98 -7.38 -8.82
C LEU A 306 -2.48 -8.64 -9.51
N PHE A 307 -3.74 -9.03 -9.28
CA PHE A 307 -4.34 -10.19 -9.94
C PHE A 307 -4.54 -9.96 -11.45
N SER A 308 -4.94 -8.75 -11.84
CA SER A 308 -5.16 -8.38 -13.25
C SER A 308 -3.89 -8.48 -14.10
N LEU A 309 -2.71 -8.33 -13.47
CA LEU A 309 -1.40 -8.43 -14.11
C LEU A 309 -0.91 -9.88 -14.26
N GLN A 310 -1.61 -10.85 -13.70
CA GLN A 310 -1.20 -12.26 -13.77
C GLN A 310 -1.48 -12.86 -15.16
N PHE A 311 -0.62 -13.79 -15.56
CA PHE A 311 -0.80 -14.55 -16.81
C PHE A 311 -2.12 -15.32 -16.81
N GLU A 312 -2.68 -15.55 -18.00
CA GLU A 312 -3.99 -16.18 -18.19
C GLU A 312 -4.11 -17.54 -17.48
N ALA A 313 -3.11 -18.42 -17.59
CA ALA A 313 -3.15 -19.71 -16.90
C ALA A 313 -3.20 -19.61 -15.36
N TYR A 314 -2.70 -18.53 -14.74
CA TYR A 314 -2.89 -18.32 -13.31
C TYR A 314 -4.31 -17.85 -13.01
N ARG A 315 -4.83 -16.91 -13.82
CA ARG A 315 -6.20 -16.42 -13.68
C ARG A 315 -7.20 -17.57 -13.88
N GLU A 316 -6.98 -18.45 -14.84
CA GLU A 316 -7.77 -19.68 -15.06
C GLU A 316 -7.61 -20.70 -13.92
N LYS A 317 -6.40 -20.85 -13.34
CA LYS A 317 -6.22 -21.66 -12.12
C LYS A 317 -7.12 -21.15 -10.99
N ILE A 318 -7.20 -19.83 -10.80
CA ILE A 318 -7.98 -19.20 -9.72
C ILE A 318 -9.49 -19.24 -10.03
N PHE A 319 -9.89 -18.83 -11.24
CA PHE A 319 -11.25 -18.85 -11.76
C PHE A 319 -11.36 -19.74 -13.02
N PRO A 320 -11.55 -21.06 -12.86
CA PRO A 320 -11.79 -21.94 -14.00
C PRO A 320 -13.09 -21.57 -14.74
N ALA A 321 -13.08 -21.71 -16.06
CA ALA A 321 -14.24 -21.43 -16.88
C ALA A 321 -15.48 -22.27 -16.49
N ASN A 322 -16.67 -21.67 -16.63
CA ASN A 322 -17.97 -22.30 -16.36
C ASN A 322 -18.22 -22.71 -14.90
N VAL A 323 -17.48 -22.14 -13.94
CA VAL A 323 -17.75 -22.32 -12.50
C VAL A 323 -18.39 -21.03 -11.96
N PRO A 324 -19.59 -21.07 -11.38
CA PRO A 324 -20.23 -19.86 -10.87
C PRO A 324 -19.44 -19.30 -9.69
N ALA A 325 -19.21 -17.98 -9.72
CA ALA A 325 -18.48 -17.26 -8.68
C ALA A 325 -19.36 -16.25 -7.95
N PHE A 326 -19.17 -16.15 -6.64
CA PHE A 326 -19.90 -15.25 -5.75
C PHE A 326 -18.90 -14.35 -5.03
N ALA A 327 -18.99 -13.05 -5.28
CA ALA A 327 -18.13 -12.06 -4.63
C ALA A 327 -18.72 -11.61 -3.28
N VAL A 328 -17.87 -11.50 -2.26
CA VAL A 328 -18.24 -11.07 -0.90
C VAL A 328 -17.27 -9.99 -0.44
N GLU A 329 -17.77 -8.75 -0.39
CA GLU A 329 -17.02 -7.58 0.07
C GLU A 329 -18.00 -6.61 0.74
N ALA A 330 -17.62 -6.06 1.90
CA ALA A 330 -18.38 -5.02 2.58
C ALA A 330 -18.23 -3.67 1.85
N GLY A 331 -18.91 -3.53 0.72
CA GLY A 331 -18.90 -2.36 -0.15
C GLY A 331 -19.86 -2.51 -1.33
N VAL A 332 -19.75 -1.63 -2.33
CA VAL A 332 -20.54 -1.74 -3.57
C VAL A 332 -20.07 -2.92 -4.44
N SER A 333 -20.99 -3.52 -5.19
CA SER A 333 -20.68 -4.61 -6.12
C SER A 333 -19.98 -4.17 -7.43
N PHE A 334 -19.81 -2.87 -7.64
CA PHE A 334 -19.20 -2.32 -8.85
C PHE A 334 -17.74 -2.80 -8.99
N GLY A 335 -17.36 -3.28 -10.18
CA GLY A 335 -16.03 -3.82 -10.48
C GLY A 335 -15.92 -5.35 -10.32
N TRP A 336 -16.65 -5.97 -9.40
CA TRP A 336 -16.54 -7.42 -9.13
C TRP A 336 -16.90 -8.31 -10.33
N HIS A 337 -17.84 -7.87 -11.17
CA HIS A 337 -18.26 -8.59 -12.37
C HIS A 337 -17.11 -8.78 -13.39
N GLY A 338 -16.08 -7.93 -13.38
CA GLY A 338 -14.95 -8.03 -14.31
C GLY A 338 -13.84 -8.99 -13.86
N VAL A 339 -13.91 -9.49 -12.62
CA VAL A 339 -12.82 -10.26 -12.00
C VAL A 339 -13.07 -11.76 -12.01
N ALA A 340 -14.34 -12.18 -11.95
CA ALA A 340 -14.75 -13.58 -12.07
C ALA A 340 -15.61 -13.74 -13.34
N PRO A 341 -14.98 -14.02 -14.50
CA PRO A 341 -15.65 -14.09 -15.80
C PRO A 341 -16.57 -15.31 -15.97
#